data_AF-A0A354SIF7-F1
#
_entry.id   AF-A0A354SIF7-F1
#
_cell.length_a   1.000
_cell.length_b   1.000
_cell.length_c   1.000
_cell.angle_alpha   90.00
_cell.angle_beta   90.00
_cell.angle_gamma   90.00
#
_symmetry.space_group_name_H-M   'P 1'
#
loop_
_entity.id
_entity.type
_entity.pdbx_description
1 polymer ?
#
loop_
_entity_poly.entity_id
_entity_poly.type
_entity_poly.pdbx_seq_one_letter_code
_entity_poly.pdbx_strand_id
1 'polypeptide(L)'
;YCFDICDETLFSRGTRRRVWDACMFTDFTLEASGHNPRTKVYQRLRQKVCHKYSYHVRKYGVISCVGCGRCTRYCPVNIDIFSIVEEAVKA
;
A
#
# COMPACT_ATOMS: atom_id res chain seq x y z
N TYR A 1 7.37 -1.23 -3.64
CA TYR A 1 7.80 -0.93 -2.26
C TYR A 1 7.16 0.41 -1.90
N CYS A 2 6.62 0.55 -0.69
CA CYS A 2 5.93 1.78 -0.25
C CYS A 2 6.83 2.46 0.79
N PHE A 3 7.13 3.74 0.57
CA PHE A 3 7.96 4.54 1.46
C PHE A 3 7.49 6.00 1.37
N ASP A 4 7.80 6.76 2.39
CA ASP A 4 7.65 8.21 2.40
C ASP A 4 9.03 8.89 2.52
N ILE A 5 9.07 10.18 2.19
CA ILE A 5 10.25 11.04 2.32
C ILE A 5 9.92 12.08 3.38
N CYS A 6 10.57 11.97 4.53
CA CYS A 6 10.43 12.95 5.61
C CYS A 6 11.66 13.85 5.66
N ASP A 7 11.41 15.15 5.82
CA ASP A 7 12.46 16.14 6.09
C ASP A 7 12.46 16.47 7.59
N GLU A 8 13.53 16.09 8.28
CA GLU A 8 13.76 16.43 9.69
C GLU A 8 14.67 17.66 9.76
N THR A 9 14.14 18.80 10.20
CA THR A 9 14.91 20.05 10.36
C THR A 9 15.15 20.38 11.82
N LEU A 10 16.40 20.69 12.18
CA LEU A 10 16.81 21.19 13.49
C LEU A 10 17.67 22.45 13.32
N PHE A 11 17.11 23.60 13.68
CA PHE A 11 17.72 24.92 13.48
C PHE A 11 18.18 25.14 12.02
N SER A 12 19.48 25.34 11.80
CA SER A 12 20.10 25.57 10.49
C SER A 12 20.53 24.29 9.77
N ARG A 13 20.17 23.10 10.29
CA ARG A 13 20.53 21.80 9.69
C ARG A 13 19.26 21.00 9.39
N GLY A 14 19.26 20.27 8.28
CA GLY A 14 18.17 19.39 7.91
C GLY A 14 18.67 18.07 7.36
N THR A 15 17.93 16.99 7.60
CA THR A 15 18.18 15.67 7.01
C THR A 15 16.92 15.19 6.31
N ARG A 16 17.07 14.76 5.05
CA ARG A 16 16.01 14.08 4.31
C ARG A 16 16.17 12.57 4.47
N ARG A 17 15.13 11.88 4.94
CA ARG A 17 15.16 10.43 5.18
C ARG A 17 14.05 9.72 4.43
N ARG A 18 14.37 8.51 3.96
CA ARG A 18 13.36 7.56 3.49
C ARG A 18 12.85 6.79 4.69
N VAL A 19 11.54 6.83 4.91
CA VAL A 19 10.88 6.06 5.97
C VAL A 19 9.93 5.03 5.38
N TRP A 20 9.71 3.94 6.10
CA TRP A 20 8.74 2.94 5.69
C TRP A 20 7.33 3.51 5.78
N ASP A 21 6.55 3.30 4.71
CA ASP A 21 5.16 3.72 4.65
C ASP A 21 4.30 2.65 3.97
N ALA A 22 2.98 2.78 4.02
CA ALA A 22 2.04 1.82 3.48
C ALA A 22 0.91 2.51 2.72
N CYS A 23 0.62 2.01 1.51
CA CYS A 23 -0.49 2.46 0.68
C CYS A 23 -1.91 2.24 1.26
N MET A 24 -2.00 1.69 2.47
CA MET A 24 -3.25 1.56 3.22
C MET A 24 -3.54 2.78 4.10
N PHE A 25 -2.53 3.59 4.41
CA PHE A 25 -2.71 4.83 5.14
C PHE A 25 -3.34 5.89 4.24
N THR A 26 -4.17 6.74 4.86
CA THR A 26 -4.90 7.78 4.14
C THR A 26 -3.93 8.79 3.53
N ASP A 27 -2.87 9.13 4.26
CA ASP A 27 -1.93 10.19 3.88
C ASP A 27 -1.00 9.78 2.74
N PHE A 28 -0.79 8.48 2.52
CA PHE A 28 0.07 7.97 1.45
C PHE A 28 -0.32 8.47 0.06
N THR A 29 -1.60 8.79 -0.16
CA THR A 29 -2.10 9.32 -1.43
C THR A 29 -2.74 10.68 -1.29
N LEU A 30 -2.51 11.36 -0.17
CA LEU A 30 -2.96 12.74 0.01
C LEU A 30 -2.02 13.66 -0.76
N GLU A 31 -2.57 14.37 -1.72
CA GLU A 31 -1.83 15.33 -2.52
C GLU A 31 -1.70 16.66 -1.79
N ALA A 32 -0.69 17.46 -2.14
CA ALA A 32 -0.49 18.79 -1.57
C ALA A 32 -1.66 19.76 -1.85
N SER A 33 -2.49 19.46 -2.87
CA SER A 33 -3.74 20.18 -3.16
C SER A 33 -4.86 19.92 -2.13
N GLY A 34 -4.67 18.97 -1.22
CA GLY A 34 -5.70 18.44 -0.33
C GLY A 34 -6.59 17.38 -0.98
N HIS A 35 -6.44 17.12 -2.29
CA HIS A 35 -7.14 16.03 -2.95
C HIS A 35 -6.57 14.68 -2.52
N ASN A 36 -7.44 13.69 -2.30
CA ASN A 36 -7.04 12.32 -2.06
C ASN A 36 -7.81 11.38 -3.01
N PRO A 37 -7.15 10.77 -4.00
CA PRO A 37 -7.82 9.87 -4.95
C PRO A 37 -8.41 8.61 -4.29
N ARG A 38 -7.98 8.27 -3.07
CA ARG A 38 -8.37 7.05 -2.35
C ARG A 38 -8.77 7.36 -0.91
N THR A 39 -9.83 8.16 -0.75
CA THR A 39 -10.41 8.53 0.56
C THR A 39 -10.96 7.34 1.33
N LYS A 40 -11.55 6.36 0.66
CA LYS A 40 -12.23 5.23 1.32
C LYS A 40 -11.32 4.02 1.51
N VAL A 41 -11.50 3.30 2.63
CA VAL A 41 -10.69 2.12 2.99
C VAL A 41 -10.69 1.06 1.88
N TYR A 42 -11.86 0.76 1.29
CA TYR A 42 -11.95 -0.27 0.25
C TYR A 42 -11.16 0.10 -1.02
N GLN A 43 -11.02 1.40 -1.33
CA GLN A 43 -10.23 1.84 -2.49
C GLN A 43 -8.74 1.57 -2.27
N ARG A 44 -8.26 1.79 -1.03
CA ARG A 44 -6.89 1.46 -0.62
C ARG A 44 -6.65 -0.05 -0.53
N LEU A 45 -7.63 -0.80 -0.02
CA LEU A 45 -7.56 -2.27 -0.02
C LEU A 45 -7.48 -2.82 -1.44
N ARG A 46 -8.34 -2.35 -2.35
CA ARG A 46 -8.26 -2.67 -3.78
C ARG A 46 -6.89 -2.34 -4.36
N GLN A 47 -6.32 -1.17 -4.03
CA GLN A 47 -4.96 -0.83 -4.45
C GLN A 47 -3.93 -1.85 -3.95
N LYS A 48 -3.97 -2.23 -2.67
CA LYS A 48 -3.04 -3.21 -2.07
C LYS A 48 -3.11 -4.57 -2.77
N VAL A 49 -4.33 -5.05 -3.05
CA VAL A 49 -4.56 -6.32 -3.76
C VAL A 49 -4.11 -6.21 -5.22
N CYS A 50 -4.61 -5.23 -5.97
CA CYS A 50 -4.26 -5.05 -7.37
C CYS A 50 -2.75 -4.80 -7.56
N HIS A 51 -2.07 -4.10 -6.65
CA HIS A 51 -0.62 -3.93 -6.73
C HIS A 51 0.11 -5.27 -6.68
N LYS A 52 -0.36 -6.23 -5.89
CA LYS A 52 0.29 -7.54 -5.78
C LYS A 52 -0.04 -8.48 -6.93
N TYR A 53 -1.30 -8.53 -7.34
CA TYR A 53 -1.82 -9.58 -8.22
C TYR A 53 -2.17 -9.11 -9.63
N SER A 54 -2.14 -7.80 -9.90
CA SER A 54 -2.62 -7.24 -11.18
C SER A 54 -1.64 -6.24 -11.79
N TYR A 55 -1.33 -5.13 -11.13
CA TYR A 55 -0.43 -4.09 -11.65
C TYR A 55 1.00 -4.59 -11.81
N HIS A 56 1.52 -5.36 -10.84
CA HIS A 56 2.86 -5.90 -10.90
C HIS A 56 2.99 -6.96 -12.00
N VAL A 57 1.96 -7.78 -12.20
CA VAL A 57 1.89 -8.75 -13.30
C VAL A 57 1.87 -8.03 -14.64
N ARG A 58 1.02 -7.00 -14.81
CA ARG A 58 0.97 -6.18 -16.03
C ARG A 58 2.30 -5.48 -16.34
N LYS A 59 3.02 -5.04 -15.30
CA LYS A 59 4.25 -4.25 -15.47
C LYS A 59 5.51 -5.11 -15.62
N TYR A 60 5.60 -6.23 -14.92
CA TYR A 60 6.83 -7.02 -14.79
C TYR A 60 6.64 -8.52 -15.10
N GLY A 61 5.42 -8.95 -15.46
CA GLY A 61 5.13 -10.35 -15.76
C GLY A 61 5.09 -11.29 -14.55
N VAL A 62 5.24 -10.77 -13.33
CA VAL A 62 5.33 -11.61 -12.12
C VAL A 62 4.41 -11.13 -11.00
N ILE A 63 3.87 -12.09 -10.24
CA ILE A 63 3.09 -11.83 -9.02
C ILE A 63 4.03 -11.34 -7.92
N SER A 64 3.68 -10.23 -7.26
CA SER A 64 4.51 -9.66 -6.18
C SER A 64 4.27 -10.33 -4.81
N CYS A 65 3.23 -11.15 -4.68
CA CYS A 65 2.98 -11.93 -3.48
C CYS A 65 3.84 -13.20 -3.47
N VAL A 66 4.63 -13.40 -2.40
CA VAL A 66 5.50 -14.57 -2.21
C VAL A 66 4.94 -15.59 -1.20
N GLY A 67 3.67 -15.46 -0.80
CA GLY A 67 3.05 -16.40 0.15
C GLY A 67 3.49 -16.26 1.61
N CYS A 68 4.16 -15.19 2.01
CA CYS A 68 4.70 -15.04 3.37
C CYS A 68 3.67 -14.91 4.52
N GLY A 69 2.36 -14.81 4.23
CA GLY A 69 1.29 -14.75 5.25
C GLY A 69 1.23 -13.49 6.13
N ARG A 70 2.22 -12.59 6.06
CA ARG A 70 2.30 -11.38 6.93
C ARG A 70 1.07 -10.48 6.85
N CYS A 71 0.44 -10.41 5.68
CA CYS A 71 -0.74 -9.56 5.47
C CYS A 71 -1.96 -10.01 6.27
N THR A 72 -2.11 -11.31 6.54
CA THR A 72 -3.22 -11.89 7.29
C THR A 72 -2.85 -11.98 8.77
N ARG A 73 -1.65 -12.51 9.08
CA ARG A 73 -1.17 -12.71 10.47
C ARG A 73 -1.13 -11.42 11.30
N TYR A 74 -0.68 -10.32 10.70
CA TYR A 74 -0.53 -9.03 11.40
C TYR A 74 -1.65 -8.05 11.09
N CYS A 75 -2.73 -8.48 10.46
CA CYS A 75 -3.85 -7.58 10.18
C CYS A 75 -4.58 -7.25 11.49
N PRO A 76 -4.67 -5.97 11.89
CA PRO A 76 -5.36 -5.59 13.13
C PRO A 76 -6.87 -5.83 13.08
N VAL A 77 -7.44 -5.95 11.87
CA VAL A 77 -8.88 -6.11 11.61
C VAL A 77 -9.19 -7.42 10.86
N ASN A 78 -8.24 -8.35 10.85
CA ASN A 78 -8.39 -9.69 10.29
C ASN A 78 -8.89 -9.76 8.82
N ILE A 79 -8.40 -8.85 7.97
CA ILE A 79 -8.65 -8.91 6.52
C ILE A 79 -7.80 -10.03 5.91
N ASP A 80 -8.46 -10.99 5.28
CA ASP A 80 -7.78 -12.01 4.48
C ASP A 80 -7.74 -11.64 2.98
N ILE A 81 -6.53 -11.37 2.49
CA ILE A 81 -6.30 -11.04 1.07
C ILE A 81 -6.45 -12.27 0.17
N PHE A 82 -6.17 -13.48 0.68
CA PHE A 82 -6.27 -14.68 -0.15
C PHE A 82 -7.73 -14.96 -0.53
N SER A 83 -8.64 -14.93 0.44
CA SER A 83 -10.07 -15.07 0.19
C SER A 83 -10.59 -14.04 -0.81
N ILE A 84 -10.19 -12.76 -0.67
CA ILE A 84 -10.56 -11.70 -1.61
C ILE A 84 -10.11 -12.00 -3.04
N VAL A 85 -8.88 -12.49 -3.22
CA VAL A 85 -8.34 -12.80 -4.54
C VAL A 85 -9.04 -14.03 -5.12
N GLU A 86 -9.30 -15.05 -4.31
CA GLU A 86 -10.00 -16.25 -4.74
C GLU A 86 -11.43 -15.94 -5.21
N GLU A 87 -12.18 -15.14 -4.45
CA GLU A 87 -13.51 -14.67 -4.85
C GLU A 87 -13.45 -13.84 -6.14
N ALA A 88 -12.46 -12.95 -6.27
CA ALA A 88 -12.31 -12.10 -7.45
C ALA A 88 -11.94 -12.89 -8.73
N VAL A 89 -11.39 -14.10 -8.61
CA VAL A 89 -11.10 -14.99 -9.75
C VAL A 89 -12.32 -15.82 -10.14
N LYS A 90 -13.26 -16.04 -9.20
CA LYS A 90 -14.51 -16.79 -9.45
C LYS A 90 -15.60 -15.92 -10.08
N ALA A 91 -15.55 -14.61 -9.86
CA ALA A 91 -16.47 -13.61 -10.42
C ALA A 91 -16.17 -13.33 -11.90
#